data_AF-A0A147JXJ9-F1
#
_entry.id   AF-A0A147JXJ9-F1
#
_cell.length_a   1.000
_cell.length_b   1.000
_cell.length_c   1.000
_cell.angle_alpha   90.00
_cell.angle_beta   90.00
_cell.angle_gamma   90.00
#
_symmetry.space_group_name_H-M   'P 1'
#
loop_
_entity.id
_entity.type
_entity.pdbx_description
1 polymer ?
#
loop_
_entity_poly.entity_id
_entity_poly.type
_entity_poly.pdbx_seq_one_letter_code
_entity_poly.pdbx_strand_id
1 'polypeptide(L)'
;MKQSVRVLRDLPEIKLVGRRVGPLQVGQEAEFEPWEVTVLERHGFVEPIQKLTTAELRKFMLAEERAPGIEPLPSNFYTMLAQRAASIQISGQPDEVEEFRSAVGALAEIRTHKLLRAALSPANAENMSPEERFFVNRLAIALEDWGRWLSELLEKEVEN
;
A
#
# COMPACT_ATOMS: atom_id res chain seq x y z
N MET A 1 -12.11 1.15 -0.84
CA MET A 1 -12.75 1.51 -2.13
C MET A 1 -12.69 0.31 -3.03
N LYS A 2 -13.67 0.18 -3.94
CA LYS A 2 -13.70 -0.91 -4.90
C LYS A 2 -12.63 -0.74 -5.98
N GLN A 3 -12.19 -1.85 -6.56
CA GLN A 3 -11.20 -1.95 -7.61
C GLN A 3 -11.88 -2.42 -8.89
N SER A 4 -11.63 -1.70 -9.99
CA SER A 4 -12.15 -2.04 -11.31
C SER A 4 -11.33 -3.17 -11.94
N VAL A 5 -12.03 -4.17 -12.46
CA VAL A 5 -11.45 -5.35 -13.09
C VAL A 5 -12.13 -5.66 -14.41
N ARG A 6 -11.42 -6.36 -15.29
CA ARG A 6 -11.97 -6.96 -16.49
C ARG A 6 -12.17 -8.44 -16.29
N VAL A 7 -13.35 -8.93 -16.67
CA VAL A 7 -13.72 -10.34 -16.55
C VAL A 7 -13.06 -11.14 -17.67
N LEU A 8 -12.31 -12.18 -17.30
CA LEU A 8 -11.61 -13.07 -18.22
C LEU A 8 -12.39 -14.37 -18.51
N ARG A 9 -13.26 -14.78 -17.58
CA ARG A 9 -14.09 -15.98 -17.68
C ARG A 9 -15.49 -15.71 -17.15
N ASP A 10 -16.48 -16.30 -17.81
CA ASP A 10 -17.86 -16.22 -17.34
C ASP A 10 -17.95 -16.75 -15.91
N LEU A 11 -18.65 -16.00 -15.06
CA LEU A 11 -18.91 -16.38 -13.68
C LEU A 11 -20.43 -16.37 -13.45
N PRO A 12 -21.06 -17.51 -13.13
CA PRO A 12 -22.48 -17.51 -12.78
C PRO A 12 -22.71 -16.71 -11.49
N GLU A 13 -23.97 -16.33 -11.21
CA GLU A 13 -24.30 -15.67 -9.94
C GLU A 13 -24.00 -16.61 -8.76
N ILE A 14 -23.09 -16.19 -7.88
CA ILE A 14 -22.78 -16.88 -6.63
C ILE A 14 -23.39 -16.11 -5.47
N LYS A 15 -24.17 -16.79 -4.64
CA LYS A 15 -24.69 -16.26 -3.37
C LYS A 15 -23.77 -16.67 -2.23
N LEU A 16 -23.04 -15.70 -1.67
CA LEU A 16 -22.14 -15.89 -0.52
C LEU A 16 -22.72 -15.11 0.67
N VAL A 17 -23.30 -15.81 1.64
CA VAL A 17 -23.80 -15.28 2.94
C VAL A 17 -24.12 -13.77 2.93
N GLY A 18 -25.24 -13.41 2.30
CA GLY A 18 -25.72 -12.01 2.25
C GLY A 18 -25.15 -11.16 1.10
N ARG A 19 -24.25 -11.69 0.28
CA ARG A 19 -23.68 -11.05 -0.91
C ARG A 19 -23.95 -11.86 -2.17
N ARG A 20 -24.05 -11.16 -3.30
CA ARG A 20 -24.17 -11.75 -4.63
C ARG A 20 -22.97 -11.30 -5.46
N VAL A 21 -22.26 -12.27 -6.02
CA VAL A 21 -21.11 -12.04 -6.90
C VAL A 21 -21.50 -12.55 -8.28
N GLY A 22 -21.49 -11.67 -9.28
CA GLY A 22 -21.97 -11.97 -10.63
C GLY A 22 -23.50 -11.90 -10.78
N PRO A 23 -24.06 -12.36 -11.91
CA PRO A 23 -23.36 -13.02 -13.03
C PRO A 23 -22.41 -12.06 -13.76
N LEU A 24 -21.28 -12.58 -14.25
CA LEU A 24 -20.26 -11.84 -15.00
C LEU A 24 -20.04 -12.49 -16.36
N GLN A 25 -19.86 -11.65 -17.38
CA GLN A 25 -19.56 -12.09 -18.75
C GLN A 25 -18.12 -11.74 -19.14
N VAL A 26 -17.47 -12.58 -19.94
CA VAL A 26 -16.14 -12.28 -20.49
C VAL A 26 -16.12 -10.89 -21.16
N GLY A 27 -15.09 -10.12 -20.85
CA GLY A 27 -14.88 -8.76 -21.36
C GLY A 27 -15.63 -7.68 -20.59
N GLN A 28 -16.55 -8.02 -19.68
CA GLN A 28 -17.24 -7.07 -18.83
C GLN A 28 -16.25 -6.38 -17.87
N GLU A 29 -16.42 -5.08 -17.68
CA GLU A 29 -15.75 -4.35 -16.60
C GLU A 29 -16.67 -4.30 -15.37
N ALA A 30 -16.12 -4.61 -14.21
CA ALA A 30 -16.86 -4.69 -12.96
C ALA A 30 -16.02 -4.15 -11.80
N GLU A 31 -16.69 -3.76 -10.71
CA GLU A 31 -16.04 -3.24 -9.51
C GLU A 31 -16.26 -4.17 -8.33
N PHE A 32 -15.15 -4.59 -7.70
CA PHE A 32 -15.15 -5.50 -6.57
C PHE A 32 -14.34 -4.94 -5.41
N GLU A 33 -14.59 -5.44 -4.20
CA GLU A 33 -13.69 -5.15 -3.09
C GLU A 33 -12.29 -5.74 -3.37
N PRO A 34 -11.20 -5.12 -2.89
CA PRO A 34 -9.84 -5.58 -3.19
C PRO A 34 -9.59 -7.07 -2.86
N TRP A 35 -10.18 -7.56 -1.76
CA TRP A 35 -10.08 -8.96 -1.37
C TRP A 35 -10.83 -9.91 -2.33
N GLU A 36 -11.96 -9.47 -2.90
CA GLU A 36 -12.68 -10.22 -3.94
C GLU A 36 -11.84 -10.30 -5.20
N VAL A 37 -11.22 -9.19 -5.60
CA VAL A 37 -10.31 -9.13 -6.75
C VAL A 37 -9.15 -10.10 -6.56
N THR A 38 -8.49 -10.09 -5.40
CA THR A 38 -7.37 -11.02 -5.13
C THR A 38 -7.77 -12.49 -5.30
N VAL A 39 -8.95 -12.87 -4.81
CA VAL A 39 -9.45 -14.25 -4.94
C VAL A 39 -9.80 -14.56 -6.39
N LEU A 40 -10.58 -13.70 -7.05
CA LEU A 40 -11.03 -13.91 -8.43
C LEU A 40 -9.86 -13.92 -9.42
N GLU A 41 -8.87 -13.05 -9.23
CA GLU A 41 -7.64 -12.98 -10.03
C GLU A 41 -6.81 -14.26 -9.87
N ARG A 42 -6.61 -14.74 -8.63
CA ARG A 42 -5.87 -15.99 -8.36
C ARG A 42 -6.47 -17.20 -9.08
N HIS A 43 -7.78 -17.21 -9.29
CA HIS A 43 -8.49 -18.27 -10.00
C HIS A 43 -8.69 -17.97 -11.50
N GLY A 44 -8.15 -16.85 -12.00
CA GLY A 44 -8.18 -16.47 -13.42
C GLY A 44 -9.56 -16.03 -13.93
N PHE A 45 -10.44 -15.56 -13.04
CA PHE A 45 -11.76 -15.05 -13.43
C PHE A 45 -11.74 -13.58 -13.86
N VAL A 46 -10.86 -12.78 -13.26
CA VAL A 46 -10.75 -11.34 -13.53
C VAL A 46 -9.29 -10.91 -13.60
N GLU A 47 -9.02 -9.80 -14.27
CA GLU A 47 -7.76 -9.06 -14.17
C GLU A 47 -8.01 -7.61 -13.70
N PRO A 48 -7.19 -7.07 -12.79
CA PRO A 48 -7.18 -5.64 -12.50
C PRO A 48 -6.99 -4.80 -13.76
N ILE A 49 -7.84 -3.78 -13.96
CA ILE A 49 -7.65 -2.81 -15.05
C ILE A 49 -6.41 -1.95 -14.77
N GLN A 50 -6.28 -1.50 -13.51
CA GLN A 50 -5.07 -0.84 -13.04
C GLN A 50 -4.10 -1.89 -12.49
N LYS A 51 -2.94 -2.00 -13.13
CA LYS A 51 -1.85 -2.89 -12.71
C LYS A 51 -0.69 -2.02 -12.28
N LEU A 52 -0.05 -2.35 -11.16
CA LEU A 52 1.14 -1.64 -10.70
C LEU A 52 2.39 -2.13 -11.46
N THR A 53 3.00 -1.22 -12.20
CA THR A 53 4.23 -1.44 -12.97
C THR A 53 5.42 -0.73 -12.32
N THR A 54 6.64 -1.14 -12.67
CA THR A 54 7.87 -0.44 -12.24
C THR A 54 7.88 1.01 -12.71
N ALA A 55 7.31 1.30 -13.89
CA ALA A 55 7.18 2.66 -14.40
C ALA A 55 6.24 3.52 -13.53
N GLU A 56 5.15 2.96 -13.02
CA GLU A 56 4.28 3.68 -12.07
C GLU A 56 4.94 3.87 -10.71
N LEU A 57 5.69 2.88 -10.21
CA LEU A 57 6.50 3.07 -9.00
C LEU A 57 7.45 4.27 -9.14
N ARG A 58 8.16 4.38 -10.27
CA ARG A 58 9.03 5.53 -10.56
C ARG A 58 8.26 6.86 -10.61
N LYS A 59 7.02 6.86 -11.13
CA LYS A 59 6.16 8.06 -11.10
C LYS A 59 5.80 8.46 -9.67
N PHE A 60 5.43 7.48 -8.84
CA PHE A 60 5.14 7.73 -7.42
C PHE A 60 6.38 8.24 -6.68
N MET A 61 7.56 7.65 -6.92
CA MET A 61 8.82 8.13 -6.35
C MET A 61 9.09 9.59 -6.72
N LEU A 62 8.98 9.94 -8.01
CA LEU A 62 9.26 11.31 -8.46
C LEU A 62 8.26 12.32 -7.89
N ALA A 63 6.98 11.94 -7.77
CA ALA A 63 5.98 12.76 -7.11
C ALA A 63 6.32 12.95 -5.62
N GLU A 64 6.69 11.86 -4.95
CA GLU A 64 7.11 11.88 -3.56
C GLU A 64 8.32 12.78 -3.34
N GLU A 65 9.39 12.65 -4.11
CA GLU A 65 10.61 13.46 -3.93
C GLU A 65 10.36 14.97 -4.04
N ARG A 66 9.42 15.38 -4.91
CA ARG A 66 9.12 16.78 -5.17
C ARG A 66 8.19 17.39 -4.14
N ALA A 67 7.33 16.58 -3.53
CA ALA A 67 6.33 17.06 -2.59
C ALA A 67 6.92 17.29 -1.19
N PRO A 68 6.61 18.41 -0.53
CA PRO A 68 7.06 18.67 0.83
C PRO A 68 6.37 17.76 1.86
N GLY A 69 5.12 17.35 1.59
CA GLY A 69 4.31 16.45 2.40
C GLY A 69 4.16 15.07 1.77
N ILE A 70 3.36 14.20 2.41
CA ILE A 70 3.09 12.85 1.92
C ILE A 70 2.16 12.93 0.71
N GLU A 71 2.59 12.39 -0.44
CA GLU A 71 1.72 12.36 -1.61
C GLU A 71 0.63 11.28 -1.47
N PRO A 72 -0.57 11.51 -2.02
CA PRO A 72 -1.59 10.47 -2.05
C PRO A 72 -1.16 9.32 -2.96
N LEU A 73 -1.24 8.09 -2.43
CA LEU A 73 -1.15 6.88 -3.24
C LEU A 73 -2.56 6.38 -3.60
N PRO A 74 -2.70 5.57 -4.66
CA PRO A 74 -3.95 4.87 -4.93
C PRO A 74 -4.43 4.12 -3.68
N SER A 75 -5.74 4.14 -3.41
CA SER A 75 -6.30 3.56 -2.18
C SER A 75 -6.04 2.07 -2.00
N ASN A 76 -5.76 1.34 -3.08
CA ASN A 76 -5.42 -0.07 -3.11
C ASN A 76 -3.93 -0.32 -3.37
N PHE A 77 -3.06 0.69 -3.23
CA PHE A 77 -1.63 0.62 -3.58
C PHE A 77 -0.92 -0.59 -2.96
N TYR A 78 -1.05 -0.80 -1.64
CA TYR A 78 -0.40 -1.93 -0.97
C TYR A 78 -0.95 -3.28 -1.42
N THR A 79 -2.22 -3.35 -1.81
CA THR A 79 -2.80 -4.56 -2.42
C THR A 79 -2.20 -4.81 -3.80
N MET A 80 -2.14 -3.79 -4.66
CA MET A 80 -1.51 -3.91 -5.98
C MET A 80 -0.04 -4.28 -5.89
N LEU A 81 0.67 -3.77 -4.88
CA LEU A 81 2.07 -4.07 -4.61
C LEU A 81 2.26 -5.54 -4.25
N ALA A 82 1.41 -6.08 -3.37
CA ALA A 82 1.42 -7.50 -3.01
C ALA A 82 1.08 -8.40 -4.21
N GLN A 83 0.06 -8.05 -4.99
CA GLN A 83 -0.34 -8.76 -6.22
C GLN A 83 0.81 -8.78 -7.23
N ARG A 84 1.44 -7.63 -7.47
CA ARG A 84 2.56 -7.51 -8.40
C ARG A 84 3.75 -8.34 -7.93
N ALA A 85 4.12 -8.26 -6.65
CA ALA A 85 5.19 -9.08 -6.07
C ALA A 85 4.94 -10.59 -6.27
N ALA A 86 3.72 -11.06 -6.00
CA ALA A 86 3.34 -12.45 -6.24
C ALA A 86 3.42 -12.84 -7.72
N SER A 87 2.96 -11.96 -8.62
CA SER A 87 3.00 -12.22 -10.07
C SER A 87 4.43 -12.35 -10.61
N ILE A 88 5.37 -11.50 -10.17
CA ILE A 88 6.76 -11.53 -10.62
C ILE A 88 7.51 -12.73 -10.01
N GLN A 89 7.19 -13.13 -8.78
CA GLN A 89 7.75 -14.36 -8.19
C GLN A 89 7.36 -15.60 -8.99
N ILE A 90 6.12 -15.66 -9.51
CA ILE A 90 5.64 -16.76 -10.34
C ILE A 90 6.28 -16.72 -11.75
N SER A 91 6.55 -15.54 -12.31
CA SER A 91 7.16 -15.41 -13.64
C SER A 91 8.60 -15.95 -13.69
N GLY A 92 9.27 -16.04 -12.54
CA GLY A 92 10.61 -16.63 -12.41
C GLY A 92 11.71 -15.79 -13.06
N GLN A 93 11.48 -14.49 -13.26
CA GLN A 93 12.45 -13.56 -13.86
C GLN A 93 13.22 -12.80 -12.76
N PRO A 94 14.45 -13.23 -12.41
CA PRO A 94 15.18 -12.66 -11.26
C PRO A 94 15.48 -11.17 -11.44
N ASP A 95 15.80 -10.73 -12.65
CA ASP A 95 16.09 -9.32 -12.93
C ASP A 95 14.85 -8.43 -12.72
N GLU A 96 13.66 -8.91 -13.11
CA GLU A 96 12.38 -8.22 -12.89
C GLU A 96 12.04 -8.14 -11.39
N VAL A 97 12.31 -9.21 -10.64
CA VAL A 97 12.13 -9.23 -9.17
C VAL A 97 13.01 -8.18 -8.52
N GLU A 98 14.29 -8.14 -8.87
CA GLU A 98 15.26 -7.22 -8.26
C GLU A 98 14.96 -5.76 -8.63
N GLU A 99 14.64 -5.48 -9.89
CA GLU A 99 14.25 -4.14 -10.33
C GLU A 99 13.00 -3.66 -9.59
N PHE A 100 11.99 -4.51 -9.47
CA PHE A 100 10.77 -4.19 -8.75
C PHE A 100 11.04 -3.96 -7.26
N ARG A 101 11.80 -4.84 -6.61
CA ARG A 101 12.17 -4.72 -5.21
C ARG A 101 12.96 -3.44 -4.93
N SER A 102 13.92 -3.10 -5.79
CA SER A 102 14.69 -1.88 -5.70
C SER A 102 13.81 -0.64 -5.80
N ALA A 103 12.89 -0.60 -6.77
CA ALA A 103 11.94 0.51 -6.92
C ALA A 103 11.01 0.66 -5.71
N VAL A 104 10.50 -0.45 -5.16
CA VAL A 104 9.68 -0.44 -3.94
C VAL A 104 10.49 0.05 -2.74
N GLY A 105 11.72 -0.42 -2.59
CA GLY A 105 12.63 -0.01 -1.51
C GLY A 105 12.91 1.48 -1.53
N ALA A 106 13.22 2.03 -2.71
CA ALA A 106 13.50 3.45 -2.87
C ALA A 106 12.26 4.32 -2.56
N LEU A 107 11.08 3.94 -3.06
CA LEU A 107 9.83 4.62 -2.69
C LEU A 107 9.59 4.58 -1.17
N ALA A 108 9.76 3.40 -0.56
CA ALA A 108 9.58 3.23 0.87
C ALA A 108 10.56 4.10 1.68
N GLU A 109 11.82 4.20 1.27
CA GLU A 109 12.84 5.04 1.91
C GLU A 109 12.45 6.52 1.87
N ILE A 110 12.15 7.06 0.69
CA ILE A 110 11.75 8.47 0.51
C ILE A 110 10.52 8.77 1.39
N ARG A 111 9.54 7.88 1.36
CA ARG A 111 8.26 8.06 2.04
C ARG A 111 8.38 7.88 3.56
N THR A 112 9.26 7.01 4.04
CA THR A 112 9.51 6.79 5.48
C THR A 112 10.00 8.06 6.17
N HIS A 113 10.86 8.85 5.53
CA HIS A 113 11.32 10.13 6.09
C HIS A 113 10.16 11.10 6.37
N LYS A 114 9.14 11.11 5.50
CA LYS A 114 7.96 11.95 5.66
C LYS A 114 6.99 11.39 6.69
N LEU A 115 6.80 10.07 6.70
CA LEU A 115 6.01 9.38 7.73
C LEU A 115 6.59 9.61 9.13
N LEU A 116 7.92 9.64 9.28
CA LEU A 116 8.59 9.99 10.53
C LEU A 116 8.29 11.43 10.97
N ARG A 117 8.33 12.40 10.03
CA ARG A 117 7.92 13.78 10.33
C ARG A 117 6.45 13.89 10.73
N ALA A 118 5.59 13.07 10.15
CA ALA A 118 4.18 12.97 10.53
C ALA A 118 3.99 12.35 11.93
N ALA A 119 4.83 11.39 12.30
CA ALA A 119 4.82 10.82 13.66
C ALA A 119 5.22 11.84 14.72
N LEU A 120 6.15 12.74 14.41
CA LEU A 120 6.56 13.84 15.31
C LEU A 120 5.57 15.01 15.34
N SER A 121 4.80 15.21 14.27
CA SER A 121 3.85 16.33 14.16
C SER A 121 2.60 15.91 13.37
N PRO A 122 1.45 15.76 14.06
CA PRO A 122 0.19 15.36 13.43
C PRO A 122 -0.29 16.30 12.30
N ALA A 123 0.20 17.56 12.27
CA ALA A 123 -0.10 18.49 11.19
C ALA A 123 0.38 18.00 9.81
N ASN A 124 1.31 17.06 9.76
CA ASN A 124 1.83 16.47 8.52
C ASN A 124 1.16 15.13 8.15
N ALA A 125 0.06 14.74 8.82
CA ALA A 125 -0.56 13.42 8.72
C ALA A 125 -1.57 13.25 7.56
N GLU A 126 -1.64 14.20 6.63
CA GLU A 126 -2.56 14.15 5.50
C GLU A 126 -2.17 13.08 4.46
N ASN A 127 -3.14 12.64 3.65
CA ASN A 127 -2.95 11.71 2.51
C ASN A 127 -2.38 10.31 2.81
N MET A 128 -2.22 9.95 4.09
CA MET A 128 -1.81 8.59 4.47
C MET A 128 -2.92 7.57 4.27
N SER A 129 -2.53 6.44 3.70
CA SER A 129 -3.33 5.21 3.69
C SER A 129 -3.56 4.66 5.11
N PRO A 130 -4.57 3.79 5.32
CA PRO A 130 -4.77 3.12 6.60
C PRO A 130 -3.54 2.36 7.10
N GLU A 131 -2.82 1.69 6.21
CA GLU A 131 -1.59 0.95 6.49
C GLU A 131 -0.49 1.88 7.05
N GLU A 132 -0.33 3.05 6.44
CA GLU A 132 0.66 4.04 6.87
C GLU A 132 0.28 4.72 8.18
N ARG A 133 -1.02 5.01 8.38
CA ARG A 133 -1.51 5.55 9.66
C ARG A 133 -1.21 4.59 10.80
N PHE A 134 -1.43 3.30 10.58
CA PHE A 134 -1.06 2.29 11.57
C PHE A 134 0.43 2.36 11.91
N PHE A 135 1.31 2.42 10.90
CA PHE A 135 2.75 2.54 11.09
C PHE A 135 3.15 3.83 11.82
N VAL A 136 2.62 4.98 11.41
CA VAL A 136 2.91 6.29 12.02
C VAL A 136 2.47 6.35 13.48
N ASN A 137 1.30 5.79 13.82
CA ASN A 137 0.87 5.71 15.21
C ASN A 137 1.84 4.89 16.08
N ARG A 138 2.41 3.82 15.53
CA ARG A 138 3.43 3.02 16.23
C ARG A 138 4.75 3.77 16.38
N LEU A 139 5.16 4.53 15.37
CA LEU A 139 6.33 5.40 15.44
C LEU A 139 6.16 6.50 16.49
N ALA A 140 5.00 7.16 16.53
CA ALA A 140 4.71 8.22 17.48
C ALA A 140 4.88 7.74 18.93
N ILE A 141 4.30 6.58 19.27
CA ILE A 141 4.46 5.96 20.59
C ILE A 141 5.93 5.72 20.93
N ALA A 142 6.71 5.16 20.00
CA ALA A 142 8.12 4.88 20.22
C ALA A 142 8.95 6.16 20.44
N LEU A 143 8.63 7.25 19.72
CA LEU A 143 9.29 8.54 19.86
C LEU A 143 8.91 9.24 21.18
N GLU A 144 7.66 9.13 21.61
CA GLU A 144 7.19 9.62 22.91
C GLU A 144 7.88 8.89 24.07
N ASP A 145 7.99 7.56 23.99
CA ASP A 145 8.68 6.75 24.99
C ASP A 145 10.16 7.12 25.10
N TRP A 146 10.84 7.30 23.96
CA TRP A 146 12.22 7.75 23.92
C TRP A 146 12.38 9.17 24.49
N GLY A 147 11.48 10.10 24.13
CA GLY A 147 11.49 11.47 24.63
C GLY A 147 11.32 11.53 26.16
N ARG A 148 10.40 10.73 26.70
CA ARG A 148 10.17 10.60 28.14
C ARG A 148 11.42 10.08 28.87
N TRP A 149 12.02 9.01 28.35
CA TRP A 149 13.26 8.45 28.89
C TRP A 149 14.38 9.49 28.91
N LEU A 150 14.52 10.28 27.85
CA LEU A 150 15.51 11.34 27.77
C LEU A 150 15.26 12.44 28.82
N SER A 151 14.01 12.86 29.01
CA SER A 151 13.64 13.83 30.06
C SER A 151 13.98 13.32 31.46
N GLU A 152 13.65 12.06 31.78
CA GLU A 152 13.97 11.45 33.07
C GLU A 152 15.48 11.37 33.34
N LEU A 153 16.29 11.19 32.29
CA LEU A 153 17.75 11.18 32.40
C LEU A 153 18.28 12.58 32.79
N LEU A 154 17.77 13.62 32.14
CA LEU A 154 18.21 15.00 32.34
C LEU A 154 17.78 15.57 33.70
N GLU A 155 16.61 15.19 34.20
CA GLU A 155 16.12 15.64 35.52
C GLU A 155 16.96 15.08 36.69
N LYS A 156 17.51 13.87 36.54
CA LYS A 156 18.36 13.22 37.57
C LYS A 156 19.72 13.89 37.75
N GLU A 157 20.21 14.67 36.79
CA GLU A 157 21.50 15.37 36.90
C GLU A 157 21.40 16.68 37.70
N VAL A 158 20.20 17.20 37.94
CA VAL A 158 19.98 18.50 38.61
C VAL A 158 19.93 18.39 40.14
N GLU A 159 19.84 17.16 40.70
CA GLU A 159 19.76 16.92 42.15
C GLU A 159 21.12 16.73 42.87
N ASN A 160 22.26 17.10 42.27
CA ASN A 160 23.59 17.05 42.92
C ASN A 160 24.16 18.42 43.27
#